data_AF-A0A0S7ZT87-F1
#
_entry.id   AF-A0A0S7ZT87-F1
#
_cell.length_a   1.000
_cell.length_b   1.000
_cell.length_c   1.000
_cell.angle_alpha   90.00
_cell.angle_beta   90.00
_cell.angle_gamma   90.00
#
_symmetry.space_group_name_H-M   'P 1'
#
loop_
_entity.id
_entity.type
_entity.pdbx_description
1 polymer ?
#
loop_
_entity_poly.entity_id
_entity_poly.type
_entity_poly.pdbx_seq_one_letter_code
_entity_poly.pdbx_strand_id
1 'polypeptide(L)'
;MTKQIDEQISAFMDGELHESEHTAIIQQICRNDESLSCWQNYHLISDTLRNNLPPAIDNQFAQSIMKALENEPTVFAPAAIKHKSTVKQKIAGAAIAASVAAVAVIGVQTMN
;
A
#
# COMPACT_ATOMS: atom_id res chain seq x y z
N MET A 1 -14.81 -11.00 23.11
CA MET A 1 -13.57 -10.56 22.44
C MET A 1 -13.67 -10.76 20.92
N THR A 2 -14.33 -11.81 20.42
CA THR A 2 -14.55 -12.06 18.98
C THR A 2 -15.11 -10.87 18.20
N LYS A 3 -16.09 -10.14 18.75
CA LYS A 3 -16.69 -8.97 18.09
C LYS A 3 -15.70 -7.87 17.67
N GLN A 4 -14.63 -7.66 18.44
CA GLN A 4 -13.63 -6.63 18.09
C GLN A 4 -12.80 -7.07 16.88
N ILE A 5 -12.49 -8.37 16.79
CA ILE A 5 -11.77 -8.93 15.65
C ILE A 5 -12.65 -8.88 14.40
N ASP A 6 -13.93 -9.24 14.52
CA ASP A 6 -14.89 -9.17 13.39
C ASP A 6 -15.00 -7.75 12.83
N GLU A 7 -15.02 -6.74 13.71
CA GLU A 7 -15.02 -5.32 13.33
C GLU A 7 -13.70 -4.93 12.63
N GLN A 8 -12.55 -5.37 13.14
CA GLN A 8 -11.26 -5.14 12.48
C GLN A 8 -11.16 -5.83 11.12
N ILE A 9 -11.72 -7.03 10.97
CA ILE A 9 -11.81 -7.77 9.70
C ILE A 9 -12.67 -6.97 8.71
N SER A 10 -13.82 -6.46 9.14
CA SER A 10 -14.69 -5.59 8.31
C SER A 10 -13.96 -4.33 7.88
N ALA A 11 -13.34 -3.60 8.81
CA ALA A 11 -12.59 -2.39 8.52
C ALA A 11 -11.41 -2.66 7.58
N PHE A 12 -10.74 -3.82 7.71
CA PHE A 12 -9.67 -4.21 6.80
C PHE A 12 -10.19 -4.51 5.40
N MET A 13 -11.32 -5.22 5.28
CA MET A 13 -11.97 -5.52 4.00
C MET A 13 -12.37 -4.25 3.25
N ASP A 14 -12.86 -3.22 3.96
CA ASP A 14 -13.26 -1.94 3.38
C ASP A 14 -12.08 -0.97 3.15
N GLY A 15 -10.88 -1.33 3.59
CA GLY A 15 -9.68 -0.48 3.49
C GLY A 15 -9.63 0.66 4.50
N GLU A 16 -10.44 0.61 5.55
CA GLU A 16 -10.56 1.61 6.61
C GLU A 16 -9.67 1.31 7.83
N LEU A 17 -9.14 0.09 7.94
CA LEU A 17 -8.20 -0.28 9.01
C LEU A 17 -6.86 0.45 8.86
N HIS A 18 -6.30 0.92 9.98
CA HIS A 18 -5.02 1.63 9.98
C HIS A 18 -3.85 0.73 9.55
N GLU A 19 -2.93 1.27 8.74
CA GLU A 19 -1.83 0.50 8.11
C GLU A 19 -0.94 -0.25 9.12
N SER A 20 -0.73 0.32 10.31
CA SER A 20 0.06 -0.34 11.36
C SER A 20 -0.58 -1.63 11.90
N GLU A 21 -1.89 -1.80 11.73
CA GLU A 21 -2.65 -2.96 12.19
C GLU A 21 -2.79 -4.05 11.12
N HIS A 22 -2.47 -3.75 9.85
CA HIS A 22 -2.65 -4.68 8.72
C HIS A 22 -1.91 -6.00 8.92
N THR A 23 -0.64 -5.93 9.34
CA THR A 23 0.16 -7.15 9.55
C THR A 23 -0.44 -8.01 10.68
N ALA A 24 -0.92 -7.38 11.75
CA ALA A 24 -1.48 -8.09 12.89
C ALA A 24 -2.80 -8.79 12.53
N ILE A 25 -3.70 -8.10 11.82
CA ILE A 25 -4.99 -8.68 11.43
C ILE A 25 -4.81 -9.81 10.40
N ILE A 26 -3.90 -9.66 9.43
CA ILE A 26 -3.59 -10.73 8.47
C ILE A 26 -3.07 -11.97 9.20
N GLN A 27 -2.14 -11.80 10.14
CA GLN A 27 -1.63 -12.93 10.93
C GLN A 27 -2.73 -13.59 11.77
N GLN A 28 -3.66 -12.81 12.33
CA GLN A 28 -4.80 -13.34 13.07
C GLN A 28 -5.71 -14.17 12.17
N ILE A 29 -6.08 -13.65 10.99
CA ILE A 29 -6.90 -14.36 10.00
C ILE A 29 -6.22 -15.68 9.57
N CYS A 30 -4.90 -15.67 9.33
CA CYS A 30 -4.18 -16.87 8.90
C CYS A 30 -4.02 -17.96 9.98
N ARG A 31 -4.07 -17.59 11.26
CA ARG A 31 -3.80 -18.53 12.38
C ARG A 31 -5.04 -19.04 13.09
N ASN A 32 -6.20 -18.43 12.85
CA ASN A 32 -7.43 -18.72 13.57
C ASN A 32 -8.57 -19.04 12.60
N ASP A 33 -9.10 -20.26 12.69
CA ASP A 33 -10.14 -20.75 11.78
C ASP A 33 -11.46 -19.96 11.88
N GLU A 34 -11.80 -19.43 13.06
CA GLU A 34 -13.00 -18.60 13.25
C GLU A 34 -12.85 -17.26 12.53
N SER A 35 -11.69 -16.61 12.66
CA SER A 35 -11.35 -15.38 11.95
C SER A 35 -11.29 -15.58 10.44
N LEU A 36 -10.71 -16.69 9.97
CA LEU A 36 -10.71 -17.06 8.55
C LEU A 36 -12.14 -17.28 8.01
N SER A 37 -12.98 -17.98 8.78
CA SER A 37 -14.37 -18.21 8.42
C SER A 37 -15.16 -16.88 8.36
N CYS A 38 -14.92 -15.97 9.30
CA CYS A 38 -15.50 -14.63 9.30
C CYS A 38 -15.14 -13.85 8.02
N TRP A 39 -13.85 -13.80 7.68
CA TRP A 39 -13.36 -13.18 6.44
C TRP A 39 -14.02 -13.76 5.18
N GLN A 40 -14.08 -15.10 5.07
CA GLN A 40 -14.73 -15.78 3.93
C GLN A 40 -16.22 -15.44 3.83
N ASN A 41 -16.93 -15.47 4.96
CA ASN A 41 -18.36 -15.17 5.01
C ASN A 41 -18.65 -13.72 4.60
N TYR A 42 -17.84 -12.77 5.04
CA TYR A 42 -18.04 -11.35 4.71
C TYR A 42 -17.85 -11.08 3.21
N HIS A 43 -16.83 -11.68 2.59
CA HIS A 43 -16.66 -11.62 1.13
C HIS A 43 -17.85 -12.27 0.40
N LEU A 44 -18.29 -13.46 0.83
CA LEU A 44 -19.42 -14.15 0.21
C LEU A 44 -20.72 -13.34 0.31
N ILE A 45 -20.99 -12.74 1.48
CA ILE A 45 -22.15 -11.85 1.67
C ILE A 45 -22.04 -10.64 0.74
N SER A 46 -20.88 -10.00 0.65
CA SER A 46 -20.65 -8.85 -0.23
C SER A 46 -20.88 -9.18 -1.70
N ASP A 47 -20.35 -10.31 -2.18
CA ASP A 47 -20.57 -10.78 -3.55
C ASP A 47 -22.05 -11.12 -3.81
N THR A 48 -22.72 -11.70 -2.83
CA THR A 48 -24.17 -11.97 -2.89
C THR A 48 -24.97 -10.68 -3.05
N LEU A 49 -24.72 -9.67 -2.20
CA LEU A 49 -25.44 -8.39 -2.22
C LEU A 49 -25.21 -7.61 -3.52
N ARG A 50 -24.06 -7.81 -4.17
CA ARG A 50 -23.71 -7.17 -5.44
C ARG A 50 -24.16 -7.98 -6.67
N ASN A 51 -24.86 -9.10 -6.49
CA ASN A 51 -25.20 -10.06 -7.55
C ASN A 51 -23.97 -10.50 -8.37
N ASN A 52 -22.83 -10.66 -7.69
CA ASN A 52 -21.54 -11.03 -8.27
C ASN A 52 -21.19 -12.50 -7.99
N LEU A 53 -22.19 -13.36 -7.79
CA LEU A 53 -21.96 -14.78 -7.55
C LEU A 53 -21.75 -15.54 -8.86
N PRO A 54 -20.84 -16.52 -8.89
CA PRO A 54 -20.73 -17.45 -10.00
C PRO A 54 -21.98 -18.34 -10.09
N PRO A 55 -22.20 -19.01 -11.24
CA PRO A 55 -23.32 -19.95 -11.41
C PRO A 55 -23.32 -21.12 -10.41
N ALA A 56 -22.15 -21.49 -9.89
CA ALA A 56 -21.98 -22.50 -8.86
C ALA A 56 -20.85 -22.07 -7.90
N ILE A 57 -21.06 -22.30 -6.60
CA ILE A 57 -20.07 -22.01 -5.56
C ILE A 57 -19.24 -23.27 -5.31
N ASP A 58 -17.93 -23.17 -5.42
CA ASP A 58 -16.97 -24.23 -5.08
C ASP A 58 -16.23 -23.89 -3.79
N ASN A 59 -16.52 -24.65 -2.73
CA ASN A 59 -15.89 -24.47 -1.42
C ASN A 59 -14.42 -24.89 -1.39
N GLN A 60 -13.92 -25.60 -2.42
CA GLN A 60 -12.53 -26.01 -2.54
C GLN A 60 -11.70 -25.06 -3.41
N PHE A 61 -12.31 -24.03 -3.99
CA PHE A 61 -11.65 -23.11 -4.91
C PHE A 61 -10.41 -22.44 -4.31
N ALA A 62 -10.51 -21.89 -3.10
CA ALA A 62 -9.36 -21.29 -2.43
C ALA A 62 -8.24 -22.31 -2.16
N GLN A 63 -8.60 -23.55 -1.81
CA GLN A 63 -7.63 -24.62 -1.54
C GLN A 63 -6.92 -25.09 -2.81
N SER A 64 -7.62 -25.14 -3.96
CA SER A 64 -7.02 -25.51 -5.23
C SER A 64 -6.03 -24.44 -5.73
N ILE A 65 -6.36 -23.15 -5.53
CA ILE A 65 -5.44 -22.04 -5.80
C ILE A 65 -4.21 -22.14 -4.90
N MET A 66 -4.38 -22.33 -3.59
CA MET A 66 -3.25 -22.45 -2.66
C MET A 66 -2.32 -23.59 -3.05
N LYS A 67 -2.87 -24.75 -3.43
CA LYS A 67 -2.08 -25.88 -3.95
C LYS A 67 -1.36 -25.55 -5.26
N ALA A 68 -1.99 -24.79 -6.16
CA ALA A 68 -1.33 -24.36 -7.39
C ALA A 68 -0.15 -23.43 -7.09
N LEU A 69 -0.33 -22.46 -6.19
CA LEU A 69 0.71 -21.52 -5.74
C LEU A 69 1.90 -22.23 -5.08
N GLU A 70 1.65 -23.27 -4.26
CA GLU A 70 2.73 -24.07 -3.67
C GLU A 70 3.62 -24.76 -4.71
N ASN A 71 3.07 -25.06 -5.89
CA ASN A 71 3.79 -25.68 -6.99
C ASN A 71 4.44 -24.66 -7.95
N GLU A 72 4.29 -23.36 -7.71
CA GLU A 72 4.94 -22.34 -8.53
C GLU A 72 6.42 -22.21 -8.17
N PRO A 73 7.32 -22.16 -9.17
CA PRO A 73 8.73 -21.88 -8.90
C PRO A 73 8.87 -20.46 -8.35
N THR A 74 9.57 -20.31 -7.22
CA THR A 74 9.85 -18.99 -6.64
C THR A 74 10.60 -18.12 -7.64
N VAL A 75 9.89 -17.20 -8.31
CA VAL A 75 10.49 -16.23 -9.21
C VAL A 75 11.22 -15.20 -8.35
N PHE A 76 12.55 -15.33 -8.26
CA PHE A 76 13.38 -14.23 -7.77
C PHE A 76 13.27 -13.07 -8.76
N ALA A 77 12.37 -12.14 -8.50
CA ALA A 77 12.34 -10.87 -9.22
C ALA A 77 13.73 -10.22 -9.12
N PRO A 78 14.29 -9.64 -10.20
CA PRO A 78 15.56 -8.93 -10.13
C PRO A 78 15.45 -7.87 -9.04
N ALA A 79 16.37 -7.90 -8.07
CA ALA A 79 16.43 -6.92 -7.00
C ALA A 79 16.29 -5.52 -7.60
N ALA A 80 15.30 -4.75 -7.14
CA ALA A 80 14.99 -3.44 -7.69
C ALA A 80 16.27 -2.60 -7.81
N ILE A 81 16.71 -2.37 -9.04
CA ILE A 81 17.88 -1.54 -9.32
C ILE A 81 17.49 -0.13 -8.89
N LYS A 82 17.97 0.30 -7.72
CA LYS A 82 17.78 1.66 -7.23
C LYS A 82 18.46 2.61 -8.21
N HIS A 83 17.70 3.17 -9.14
CA HIS A 83 18.15 4.29 -9.97
C HIS A 83 18.48 5.45 -9.03
N LYS A 84 19.77 5.68 -8.77
CA LYS A 84 20.25 6.89 -8.12
C LYS A 84 19.99 8.05 -9.06
N SER A 85 18.83 8.67 -8.93
CA SER A 85 18.56 9.97 -9.54
C SER A 85 19.55 10.96 -8.95
N THR A 86 20.56 11.33 -9.73
CA THR A 86 21.50 12.39 -9.36
C THR A 86 20.85 13.72 -9.73
N VAL A 87 19.94 14.20 -8.87
CA VAL A 87 19.34 15.53 -9.05
C VAL A 87 20.40 16.59 -8.75
N LYS A 88 21.14 17.00 -9.78
CA LYS A 88 21.95 18.23 -9.76
C LYS A 88 21.03 19.43 -10.02
N GLN A 89 20.25 19.85 -9.03
CA GLN A 89 19.50 21.12 -9.11
C GLN A 89 19.74 21.94 -7.85
N LYS A 90 20.92 22.58 -7.79
CA LYS A 90 21.21 23.68 -6.86
C LYS A 90 21.82 24.91 -7.55
N ILE A 91 21.69 25.02 -8.88
CA ILE A 91 22.31 26.11 -9.64
C ILE A 91 21.30 27.23 -9.94
N ALA A 92 20.00 26.93 -10.03
CA ALA A 92 18.97 27.93 -10.33
C ALA A 92 18.83 29.02 -9.25
N GLY A 93 19.01 28.69 -7.96
CA GLY A 93 18.90 29.66 -6.86
C GLY A 93 20.09 30.63 -6.74
N ALA A 94 21.28 30.25 -7.20
CA ALA A 94 22.49 31.07 -7.07
C ALA A 94 22.49 32.28 -8.01
N ALA A 95 21.95 32.13 -9.23
CA ALA A 95 21.91 33.19 -10.23
C ALA A 95 21.01 34.37 -9.79
N ILE A 96 19.90 34.08 -9.12
CA ILE A 96 18.97 35.10 -8.62
C ILE A 96 19.63 35.91 -7.50
N ALA A 97 20.27 35.25 -6.53
CA ALA A 97 20.95 35.93 -5.42
C ALA A 97 22.12 36.81 -5.89
N ALA A 98 22.94 36.32 -6.84
CA ALA A 98 24.06 37.09 -7.39
C ALA A 98 23.60 38.37 -8.11
N SER A 99 22.47 38.29 -8.83
CA SER A 99 21.91 39.45 -9.55
C SER A 99 21.44 40.54 -8.59
N VAL A 100 20.76 40.18 -7.49
CA VAL A 100 20.30 41.15 -6.48
C VAL A 100 21.49 41.79 -5.73
N ALA A 101 22.51 41.00 -5.39
CA ALA A 101 23.70 41.51 -4.70
C ALA A 101 24.48 42.51 -5.57
N ALA A 102 24.62 42.25 -6.87
CA ALA A 102 25.30 43.16 -7.80
C ALA A 102 24.58 44.53 -7.89
N VAL A 103 23.24 44.53 -7.99
CA VAL A 103 22.46 45.79 -8.02
C VAL A 103 22.61 46.57 -6.71
N ALA A 104 22.59 45.88 -5.56
CA ALA A 104 22.73 46.52 -4.26
C ALA A 104 24.11 47.20 -4.07
N VAL A 105 25.19 46.53 -4.49
CA VAL A 105 26.56 47.10 -4.40
C VAL A 105 26.73 48.30 -5.31
N ILE A 106 26.23 48.24 -6.56
CA ILE A 106 26.29 49.37 -7.49
C ILE A 106 25.45 50.55 -6.95
N GLY A 107 24.24 50.28 -6.44
CA GLY A 107 23.38 51.31 -5.84
C GLY A 107 24.03 52.03 -4.66
N VAL A 108 24.73 51.29 -3.78
CA VAL A 108 25.46 51.86 -2.64
C VAL A 108 26.65 52.73 -3.08
N GLN A 109 27.31 52.41 -4.20
CA GLN A 109 28.43 53.21 -4.72
C GLN A 109 27.97 54.46 -5.47
N THR A 110 26.75 54.48 -6.01
CA THR A 110 26.17 55.66 -6.69
C THR A 110 25.60 56.71 -5.72
N MET A 111 25.51 56.39 -4.42
CA MET A 111 25.02 57.28 -3.36
C MET A 111 26.16 57.69 -2.41
N ASN A 112 27.33 58.00 -2.97
CA ASN A 112 28.45 58.74 -2.36
C ASN A 112 29.13 59.56 -3.45
#